data_AF-A0A524NPY6-F1
#
_entry.id   AF-A0A524NPY6-F1
#
_cell.length_a   1.000
_cell.length_b   1.000
_cell.length_c   1.000
_cell.angle_alpha   90.00
_cell.angle_beta   90.00
_cell.angle_gamma   90.00
#
_symmetry.space_group_name_H-M   'P 1'
#
loop_
_entity.id
_entity.type
_entity.pdbx_description
1 polymer ?
#
loop_
_entity_poly.entity_id
_entity_poly.type
_entity_poly.pdbx_seq_one_letter_code
_entity_poly.pdbx_strand_id
1 'polypeptide(L)'
;MTDTTTGRPIFFPTTLVLLGNIALAVWIVLDAVAFLLVDITIGVVFFLVMLIAVYGVLHIIGCLRPCYNCIKCTHGMGRLAALYFGKRILKDYKYSYHLPIAIFFSLLIGAFPAGFALFSALQNFTIIKAAVFVILLALTIYSGLTWRTTKR
;
A
#
# COMPACT_ATOMS: atom_id res chain seq x y z
N MET A 1 -6.76 1.62 19.88
CA MET A 1 -5.75 2.26 20.74
C MET A 1 -6.12 3.70 20.60
N THR A 2 -6.96 4.09 21.54
CA THR A 2 -6.56 5.13 22.46
C THR A 2 -5.04 5.33 22.45
N ASP A 3 -4.62 6.53 22.06
CA ASP A 3 -3.30 7.04 22.42
C ASP A 3 -2.99 6.60 23.86
N THR A 4 -1.87 5.92 24.08
CA THR A 4 -1.50 5.33 25.37
C THR A 4 -1.33 6.39 26.46
N THR A 5 -1.43 7.68 26.10
CA THR A 5 -1.43 8.80 27.03
C THR A 5 -2.81 9.47 27.19
N THR A 6 -3.80 9.26 26.29
CA THR A 6 -5.04 10.07 26.30
C THR A 6 -6.37 9.37 25.98
N GLY A 7 -6.45 8.07 25.66
CA GLY A 7 -7.77 7.46 25.55
C GLY A 7 -8.55 7.79 24.27
N ARG A 8 -7.98 8.54 23.31
CA ARG A 8 -8.73 9.10 22.18
C ARG A 8 -8.69 8.22 20.92
N PRO A 9 -9.81 8.09 20.19
CA PRO A 9 -9.83 7.42 18.89
C PRO A 9 -8.92 8.15 17.89
N ILE A 10 -8.11 7.38 17.16
CA ILE A 10 -7.24 7.90 16.09
C ILE A 10 -8.16 8.32 14.94
N PHE A 11 -8.37 9.61 14.78
CA PHE A 11 -9.11 10.16 13.64
C PHE A 11 -8.17 10.33 12.46
N PHE A 12 -8.40 9.56 11.40
CA PHE A 12 -7.79 9.86 10.11
C PHE A 12 -8.52 11.04 9.47
N PRO A 13 -7.79 12.08 9.01
CA PRO A 13 -8.39 13.17 8.26
C PRO A 13 -8.97 12.62 6.96
N THR A 14 -10.17 13.07 6.60
CA THR A 14 -10.92 12.59 5.42
C THR A 14 -10.16 12.81 4.12
N THR A 15 -9.40 13.90 4.04
CA THR A 15 -8.52 14.22 2.90
C THR A 15 -7.42 13.18 2.71
N LEU A 16 -6.81 12.68 3.78
CA LEU A 16 -5.76 11.65 3.69
C LEU A 16 -6.33 10.30 3.23
N VAL A 17 -7.52 9.94 3.69
CA VAL A 17 -8.22 8.72 3.26
C VAL A 17 -8.57 8.80 1.78
N LEU A 18 -9.18 9.90 1.34
CA LEU A 18 -9.56 10.10 -0.05
C LEU A 18 -8.34 10.10 -0.97
N LEU A 19 -7.33 10.91 -0.64
CA LEU A 19 -6.16 11.11 -1.49
C LEU A 19 -5.26 9.88 -1.52
N GLY A 20 -5.11 9.18 -0.39
CA GLY A 20 -4.36 7.93 -0.35
C GLY A 20 -5.06 6.78 -1.06
N ASN A 21 -6.41 6.73 -1.10
CA ASN A 21 -7.12 5.73 -1.91
C ASN A 21 -6.87 5.97 -3.41
N ILE A 22 -6.94 7.23 -3.86
CA ILE A 22 -6.64 7.59 -5.25
C ILE A 22 -5.18 7.24 -5.57
N ALA A 23 -4.24 7.63 -4.72
CA ALA A 23 -2.82 7.33 -4.92
C ALA A 23 -2.55 5.82 -4.99
N LEU A 24 -3.20 5.02 -4.13
CA LEU A 24 -3.03 3.58 -4.12
C LEU A 24 -3.72 2.89 -5.31
N ALA A 25 -4.85 3.42 -5.79
CA ALA A 25 -5.47 2.96 -7.04
C ALA A 25 -4.55 3.23 -8.24
N VAL A 26 -3.97 4.44 -8.33
CA VAL A 26 -2.97 4.77 -9.37
C VAL A 26 -1.76 3.84 -9.27
N TRP A 27 -1.30 3.55 -8.05
CA TRP A 27 -0.18 2.64 -7.82
C TRP A 27 -0.48 1.23 -8.32
N ILE A 28 -1.63 0.64 -7.96
CA ILE A 28 -2.02 -0.70 -8.43
C ILE A 28 -2.10 -0.76 -9.97
N VAL A 29 -2.61 0.30 -10.61
CA VAL A 29 -2.64 0.39 -12.07
C VAL A 29 -1.22 0.41 -12.64
N LEU A 30 -0.31 1.18 -12.02
CA LEU A 30 1.09 1.24 -12.42
C LEU A 30 1.80 -0.11 -12.27
N ASP A 31 1.52 -0.83 -11.18
CA ASP A 31 2.04 -2.18 -10.96
C ASP A 31 1.54 -3.13 -12.06
N ALA A 32 0.24 -3.12 -12.34
CA ALA A 32 -0.34 -3.95 -13.39
C ALA A 32 0.27 -3.64 -14.77
N VAL A 33 0.50 -2.36 -15.09
CA VAL A 33 1.21 -1.97 -16.31
C VAL A 33 2.64 -2.54 -16.34
N ALA A 34 3.36 -2.55 -15.22
CA ALA A 34 4.70 -3.14 -15.17
C ALA A 34 4.70 -4.64 -15.50
N PHE A 35 3.69 -5.39 -15.02
CA PHE A 35 3.53 -6.81 -15.38
C PHE A 35 3.05 -7.02 -16.81
N LEU A 36 2.13 -6.17 -17.32
CA LEU A 36 1.66 -6.20 -18.71
C LEU A 36 2.79 -5.98 -19.72
N LEU A 37 3.80 -5.17 -19.37
CA LEU A 37 4.98 -4.95 -20.21
C LEU A 37 5.91 -6.18 -20.32
N VAL A 38 5.71 -7.20 -19.49
CA VAL A 38 6.39 -8.49 -19.59
C VAL A 38 5.56 -9.46 -20.39
N ASP A 39 4.33 -9.70 -19.92
CA ASP A 39 3.39 -10.62 -20.54
C ASP A 39 1.96 -10.17 -20.19
N ILE A 40 1.10 -10.13 -21.20
CA ILE A 40 -0.30 -9.71 -21.04
C ILE A 40 -1.03 -10.60 -20.03
N THR A 41 -0.78 -11.90 -20.07
CA THR A 41 -1.39 -12.90 -19.20
C THR A 41 -1.00 -12.66 -17.74
N ILE A 42 0.30 -12.45 -17.47
CA ILE A 42 0.80 -12.20 -16.12
C ILE A 42 0.24 -10.89 -15.58
N GLY A 43 0.19 -9.84 -16.41
CA GLY A 43 -0.37 -8.55 -16.01
C GLY A 43 -1.84 -8.62 -15.63
N VAL A 44 -2.66 -9.34 -16.41
CA VAL A 44 -4.09 -9.52 -16.11
C VAL A 44 -4.29 -10.35 -14.83
N VAL A 45 -3.56 -11.45 -14.68
CA VAL A 45 -3.63 -12.29 -13.47
C VAL A 45 -3.21 -11.49 -12.23
N PHE A 46 -2.11 -10.76 -12.31
CA PHE A 46 -1.64 -9.91 -11.21
C PHE A 46 -2.68 -8.85 -10.85
N PHE A 47 -3.27 -8.18 -11.84
CA PHE A 47 -4.32 -7.19 -11.61
C PHE A 47 -5.54 -7.77 -10.90
N LEU A 48 -6.02 -8.94 -11.32
CA LEU A 48 -7.14 -9.63 -10.68
C LEU A 48 -6.81 -10.05 -9.24
N VAL A 49 -5.61 -10.62 -9.03
CA VAL A 49 -5.14 -11.01 -7.68
C VAL A 49 -5.06 -9.79 -6.77
N MET A 50 -4.53 -8.67 -7.26
CA MET A 50 -4.44 -7.42 -6.51
C MET A 50 -5.81 -6.84 -6.20
N LEU A 51 -6.75 -6.90 -7.14
CA LEU A 51 -8.12 -6.47 -6.91
C LEU A 51 -8.79 -7.30 -5.81
N ILE A 52 -8.64 -8.63 -5.85
CA ILE A 52 -9.16 -9.54 -4.81
C ILE A 52 -8.47 -9.31 -3.47
N ALA A 53 -7.14 -9.14 -3.46
CA ALA A 53 -6.38 -8.93 -2.23
C ALA A 53 -6.72 -7.58 -1.57
N VAL A 54 -6.83 -6.50 -2.36
CA VAL A 54 -7.07 -5.16 -1.85
C VAL A 54 -8.55 -4.92 -1.55
N TYR A 55 -9.48 -5.35 -2.42
CA TYR A 55 -10.91 -5.10 -2.22
C TYR A 55 -11.64 -6.24 -1.51
N GLY A 56 -11.19 -7.48 -1.64
CA GLY A 56 -11.78 -8.63 -0.93
C GLY A 56 -11.13 -8.84 0.43
N VAL A 57 -9.86 -9.27 0.43
CA VAL A 57 -9.15 -9.67 1.65
C VAL A 57 -9.02 -8.49 2.61
N LEU A 58 -8.64 -7.31 2.11
CA LEU A 58 -8.47 -6.16 2.98
C LEU A 58 -9.80 -5.55 3.46
N HIS A 59 -10.92 -5.75 2.76
CA HIS A 59 -12.24 -5.36 3.26
C HIS A 59 -12.66 -6.27 4.43
N ILE A 60 -12.47 -7.59 4.28
CA ILE A 60 -12.85 -8.58 5.30
C ILE A 60 -11.97 -8.41 6.53
N ILE A 61 -10.66 -8.26 6.31
CA ILE A 61 -9.71 -8.14 7.39
C ILE A 61 -9.76 -6.70 7.95
N GLY A 62 -10.02 -5.66 7.17
CA GLY A 62 -9.85 -4.23 7.49
C GLY A 62 -10.39 -3.72 8.83
N CYS A 63 -11.38 -4.39 9.43
CA CYS A 63 -11.85 -4.13 10.80
C CYS A 63 -11.00 -4.83 11.89
N LEU A 64 -9.67 -4.63 11.87
CA LEU A 64 -8.74 -5.28 12.82
C LEU A 64 -8.61 -4.58 14.19
N ARG A 65 -9.60 -3.78 14.59
CA ARG A 65 -9.75 -3.29 15.97
C ARG A 65 -11.22 -3.41 16.37
N PRO A 66 -11.52 -3.61 17.67
CA PRO A 66 -12.85 -3.41 18.19
C PRO A 66 -13.12 -1.90 18.25
N CYS A 67 -13.36 -1.29 17.09
CA CYS A 67 -14.07 -0.02 17.00
C CYS A 67 -15.41 -0.33 16.37
N TYR A 68 -16.33 -0.74 17.24
CA TYR A 68 -17.69 -1.18 16.93
C TYR A 68 -18.51 -0.16 16.09
N ASN A 69 -18.02 1.09 15.96
CA ASN A 69 -18.70 2.18 15.26
C ASN A 69 -17.81 3.05 14.34
N CYS A 70 -16.62 2.57 13.93
CA CYS A 70 -15.80 3.33 12.99
C CYS A 70 -16.28 3.10 11.54
N ILE A 71 -17.34 3.80 11.13
CA ILE A 71 -17.82 3.93 9.74
C ILE A 71 -16.66 4.28 8.78
N LYS A 72 -15.61 4.95 9.26
CA LYS A 72 -14.41 5.29 8.48
C LYS A 72 -13.46 4.11 8.19
N CYS A 73 -13.60 2.98 8.89
CA CYS A 73 -12.82 1.76 8.65
C CYS A 73 -13.38 0.92 7.49
N THR A 74 -14.68 1.04 7.22
CA THR A 74 -15.38 0.42 6.08
C THR A 74 -15.38 1.31 4.83
N HIS A 75 -15.07 2.60 4.94
CA HIS A 75 -14.91 3.52 3.80
C HIS A 75 -13.63 3.29 2.95
N GLY A 76 -13.20 2.04 2.80
CA GLY A 76 -12.21 1.62 1.81
C GLY A 76 -10.75 1.60 2.28
N MET A 77 -9.84 1.68 1.31
CA MET A 77 -8.38 1.52 1.41
C MET A 77 -7.68 2.53 2.36
N GLY A 78 -8.42 3.30 3.17
CA GLY A 78 -7.92 4.36 4.04
C GLY A 78 -6.85 3.91 5.04
N ARG A 79 -6.84 2.62 5.40
CA ARG A 79 -5.83 2.02 6.26
C ARG A 79 -4.56 1.62 5.51
N LEU A 80 -4.64 1.22 4.24
CA LEU A 80 -3.47 1.07 3.37
C LEU A 80 -2.92 2.45 2.99
N ALA A 81 -3.78 3.39 2.61
CA ALA A 81 -3.42 4.78 2.40
C ALA A 81 -2.67 5.35 3.60
N ALA A 82 -3.19 5.12 4.82
CA ALA A 82 -2.44 5.42 6.03
C ALA A 82 -1.12 4.66 6.04
N LEU A 83 -1.11 3.32 5.88
CA LEU A 83 0.13 2.52 5.88
C LEU A 83 1.21 3.04 4.93
N TYR A 84 0.88 3.44 3.70
CA TYR A 84 1.84 3.92 2.70
C TYR A 84 2.22 5.40 2.89
N PHE A 85 1.26 6.25 3.26
CA PHE A 85 1.43 7.71 3.23
C PHE A 85 1.43 8.38 4.61
N GLY A 86 1.04 7.65 5.64
CA GLY A 86 0.98 8.14 7.01
C GLY A 86 2.31 8.00 7.73
N LYS A 87 2.54 8.92 8.68
CA LYS A 87 3.76 8.96 9.50
C LYS A 87 3.60 8.01 10.71
N ARG A 88 4.70 7.35 11.12
CA ARG A 88 4.82 6.51 12.34
C ARG A 88 3.98 5.23 12.44
N ILE A 89 3.26 4.83 11.40
CA ILE A 89 2.33 3.69 11.49
C ILE A 89 2.97 2.38 11.93
N LEU A 90 4.21 2.06 11.53
CA LEU A 90 4.85 0.82 12.00
C LEU A 90 5.03 0.77 13.53
N LYS A 91 5.19 1.91 14.21
CA LYS A 91 5.23 1.96 15.68
C LYS A 91 3.87 1.64 16.28
N ASP A 92 2.80 2.14 15.67
CA ASP A 92 1.43 1.95 16.16
C ASP A 92 0.94 0.49 15.97
N TYR A 93 1.58 -0.26 15.06
CA TYR A 93 1.29 -1.66 14.79
C TYR A 93 2.17 -2.64 15.58
N LYS A 94 3.21 -2.17 16.28
CA LYS A 94 4.19 -3.01 16.99
C LYS A 94 3.57 -4.03 17.94
N TYR A 95 2.42 -3.71 18.53
CA TYR A 95 1.71 -4.55 19.50
C TYR A 95 0.42 -5.18 18.95
N SER A 96 0.25 -5.21 17.62
CA SER A 96 -0.93 -5.79 16.99
C SER A 96 -0.55 -7.04 16.18
N TYR A 97 -1.41 -8.07 16.21
CA TYR A 97 -1.34 -9.29 15.39
C TYR A 97 -1.36 -9.04 13.87
N HIS A 98 -1.31 -7.79 13.46
CA HIS A 98 -1.62 -7.30 12.13
C HIS A 98 -0.45 -6.56 11.49
N LEU A 99 0.67 -6.44 12.22
CA LEU A 99 1.97 -6.06 11.67
C LEU A 99 2.39 -6.98 10.50
N PRO A 100 2.23 -8.32 10.56
CA PRO A 100 2.63 -9.19 9.45
C PRO A 100 1.81 -8.92 8.18
N ILE A 101 0.51 -8.67 8.34
CA ILE A 101 -0.41 -8.35 7.24
C ILE A 101 -0.01 -7.02 6.60
N ALA A 102 0.27 -6.00 7.41
CA ALA A 102 0.73 -4.70 6.92
C ALA A 102 2.05 -4.84 6.13
N ILE A 103 3.03 -5.57 6.65
CA ILE A 103 4.30 -5.83 5.95
C ILE A 103 4.06 -6.60 4.64
N PHE A 104 3.19 -7.61 4.66
CA PHE A 104 2.87 -8.42 3.48
C PHE A 104 2.32 -7.55 2.35
N PHE A 105 1.28 -6.74 2.62
CA PHE A 105 0.72 -5.84 1.60
C PHE A 105 1.75 -4.80 1.14
N SER A 106 2.56 -4.28 2.07
CA SER A 106 3.66 -3.35 1.76
C SER A 106 4.63 -3.92 0.72
N LEU A 107 5.02 -5.18 0.90
CA LEU A 107 5.89 -5.89 -0.03
C LEU A 107 5.17 -6.21 -1.35
N LEU A 108 3.89 -6.62 -1.28
CA LEU A 108 3.11 -7.06 -2.43
C LEU A 108 2.81 -5.94 -3.44
N ILE A 109 2.45 -4.73 -2.98
CA ILE A 109 2.18 -3.57 -3.86
C ILE A 109 3.47 -2.77 -4.10
N GLY A 110 4.42 -2.78 -3.16
CA GLY A 110 5.63 -1.96 -3.26
C GLY A 110 6.82 -2.71 -3.85
N ALA A 111 7.48 -3.50 -3.01
CA ALA A 111 8.78 -4.09 -3.34
C ALA A 111 8.71 -5.13 -4.47
N PHE A 112 7.64 -5.92 -4.52
CA PHE A 112 7.48 -7.00 -5.48
C PHE A 112 7.32 -6.49 -6.93
N PRO A 113 6.39 -5.55 -7.23
CA PRO A 113 6.27 -4.98 -8.57
C PRO A 113 7.52 -4.20 -8.99
N ALA A 114 8.16 -3.47 -8.06
CA ALA A 114 9.40 -2.76 -8.35
C ALA A 114 10.56 -3.71 -8.70
N GLY A 115 10.72 -4.82 -7.96
CA GLY A 115 11.71 -5.85 -8.26
C GLY A 115 11.44 -6.56 -9.58
N PHE A 116 10.17 -6.82 -9.90
CA PHE A 116 9.78 -7.43 -11.16
C PHE A 116 9.99 -6.47 -12.35
N ALA A 117 9.66 -5.20 -12.18
CA ALA A 117 9.94 -4.15 -13.17
C ALA A 117 11.44 -4.01 -13.46
N LEU A 118 12.29 -4.09 -12.42
CA LEU A 118 13.74 -4.12 -12.57
C LEU A 118 14.19 -5.34 -13.40
N PHE A 119 13.72 -6.53 -13.03
CA PHE A 119 14.04 -7.77 -13.76
C PHE A 119 13.63 -7.68 -15.24
N SER A 120 12.42 -7.17 -15.50
CA SER A 120 11.91 -6.95 -16.86
C SER A 120 12.76 -5.97 -17.68
N ALA A 121 13.21 -4.89 -17.05
CA ALA A 121 14.07 -3.89 -17.69
C ALA A 121 15.47 -4.43 -18.00
N LEU A 122 16.00 -5.34 -17.17
CA LEU A 122 17.28 -6.00 -17.40
C LEU A 122 17.22 -7.05 -18.51
N GLN A 123 16.13 -7.80 -18.61
CA GLN A 123 15.99 -8.85 -19.62
C GLN A 123 15.79 -8.27 -21.03
N ASN A 124 14.92 -7.26 -21.16
CA ASN A 124 14.59 -6.63 -22.45
C ASN A 124 14.44 -5.12 -22.25
N PHE A 125 15.55 -4.40 -22.43
CA PHE A 125 15.59 -2.96 -22.19
C PHE A 125 14.68 -2.20 -23.17
N THR A 126 13.78 -1.40 -22.61
CA THR A 126 12.99 -0.41 -23.36
C THR A 126 12.85 0.85 -22.52
N ILE A 127 12.74 2.01 -23.18
CA ILE A 127 12.58 3.30 -22.50
C ILE A 127 11.32 3.30 -21.63
N ILE A 128 10.25 2.66 -22.09
CA ILE A 128 8.98 2.56 -21.37
C ILE A 128 9.14 1.76 -20.08
N LYS A 129 9.78 0.58 -20.12
CA LYS A 129 10.04 -0.23 -18.91
C LYS A 129 10.92 0.50 -17.91
N ALA A 130 11.97 1.19 -18.39
CA ALA A 130 12.83 1.99 -17.54
C ALA A 130 12.07 3.13 -16.85
N ALA A 131 11.21 3.85 -17.58
CA ALA A 131 10.38 4.91 -17.01
C ALA A 131 9.42 4.38 -15.94
N VAL A 132 8.71 3.28 -16.21
CA VAL A 132 7.79 2.64 -15.24
C VAL A 132 8.55 2.19 -13.98
N PHE A 133 9.73 1.59 -14.15
CA PHE A 133 10.58 1.19 -13.03
C PHE A 133 11.00 2.38 -12.16
N VAL A 134 11.45 3.49 -12.76
CA VAL A 134 11.86 4.68 -12.00
C VAL A 134 10.70 5.26 -11.20
N ILE A 135 9.49 5.30 -11.76
CA ILE A 135 8.30 5.79 -11.06
C ILE A 135 7.94 4.86 -9.90
N LEU A 136 7.94 3.54 -10.12
CA LEU A 136 7.68 2.55 -9.06
C LEU A 136 8.73 2.63 -7.94
N LEU A 137 10.00 2.81 -8.30
CA LEU A 137 11.09 2.97 -7.34
C LEU A 137 10.91 4.26 -6.52
N ALA A 138 10.52 5.37 -7.15
CA ALA A 138 10.24 6.62 -6.45
C ALA A 138 9.08 6.47 -5.45
N LEU A 139 7.99 5.81 -5.85
CA LEU A 139 6.84 5.56 -4.98
C LEU A 139 7.18 4.64 -3.81
N THR A 140 7.90 3.55 -4.06
CA THR A 140 8.35 2.61 -3.00
C THR A 140 9.28 3.29 -2.00
N ILE A 141 10.25 4.07 -2.47
CA ILE A 141 11.14 4.83 -1.60
C ILE A 141 10.36 5.87 -0.81
N TYR A 142 9.45 6.61 -1.46
CA TYR A 142 8.62 7.60 -0.78
C TYR A 142 7.79 6.96 0.34
N SER A 143 7.15 5.82 0.09
CA SER A 143 6.43 5.07 1.11
C SER A 143 7.35 4.52 2.22
N GLY A 144 8.58 4.12 1.91
CA GLY A 144 9.53 3.70 2.95
C GLY A 144 9.99 4.88 3.82
N LEU A 145 10.15 6.06 3.22
CA LEU A 145 10.57 7.28 3.91
C LEU A 145 9.49 7.80 4.87
N THR A 146 8.20 7.69 4.52
CA THR A 146 7.09 8.11 5.42
C THR A 146 7.07 7.29 6.71
N TRP A 147 7.54 6.04 6.68
CA TRP A 147 7.67 5.19 7.87
C TRP A 147 8.78 5.65 8.79
N ARG A 148 9.87 6.20 8.23
CA ARG A 148 11.03 6.65 8.97
C ARG A 148 10.81 8.07 9.48
N THR A 149 10.22 8.20 10.67
CA THR A 149 10.29 9.49 11.36
C THR A 149 11.66 9.66 12.01
N THR A 150 12.48 10.52 11.43
CA THR A 150 13.54 11.22 12.16
C THR A 150 12.92 11.86 13.39
N LYS A 151 13.51 11.60 14.57
CA LYS A 151 13.20 12.34 15.79
C LYS A 151 13.43 13.83 15.49
N ARG A 152 12.36 14.60 15.46
CA ARG A 152 12.41 15.99 15.92
C ARG A 152 11.61 16.03 17.19
#